data_AF-A0A0F8VEA5-F1
#
_entry.id   AF-A0A0F8VEA5-F1
#
_cell.length_a   1.000
_cell.length_b   1.000
_cell.length_c   1.000
_cell.angle_alpha   90.00
_cell.angle_beta   90.00
_cell.angle_gamma   90.00
#
_symmetry.space_group_name_H-M   'P 1'
#
loop_
_entity.id
_entity.type
_entity.pdbx_description
1 polymer ?
#
loop_
_entity_poly.entity_id
_entity_poly.type
_entity_poly.pdbx_seq_one_letter_code
_entity_poly.pdbx_strand_id
1 'polypeptide(L)' 'MSEKNTPPPPRLPPSFKVEENFCLFHKGEISNEAYICPHCKTKYCLKCAKEAKKNQKLCIKCKSLILL' A
#
# COMPACT_ATOMS: atom_id res chain seq x y z
N MET A 1 -26.57 47.70 -12.86
CA MET A 1 -25.90 46.81 -11.88
C MET A 1 -25.66 45.49 -12.59
N SER A 2 -24.41 45.14 -12.90
CA SER A 2 -24.09 43.96 -13.70
C SER A 2 -23.88 42.75 -12.80
N GLU A 3 -24.92 41.93 -12.68
CA GLU A 3 -24.89 40.69 -11.91
C GLU A 3 -24.01 39.66 -12.63
N LYS A 4 -22.76 39.55 -12.15
CA LYS A 4 -21.75 38.63 -12.69
C LYS A 4 -22.10 37.21 -12.25
N ASN A 5 -22.85 36.51 -13.09
CA ASN A 5 -23.14 35.08 -12.96
C ASN A 5 -21.84 34.28 -13.14
N THR A 6 -21.05 34.13 -12.08
CA THR A 6 -19.89 33.24 -12.10
C THR A 6 -20.38 31.79 -12.03
N PRO A 7 -19.87 30.89 -12.90
CA PRO A 7 -20.21 29.48 -12.83
C PRO A 7 -19.78 28.88 -11.49
N PRO A 8 -20.49 27.86 -10.99
CA PRO A 8 -20.14 27.20 -9.75
C PRO A 8 -18.73 26.59 -9.84
N PRO A 9 -18.00 26.51 -8.72
CA PRO A 9 -16.65 25.94 -8.71
C PRO A 9 -16.68 24.47 -9.17
N PRO A 10 -15.60 23.98 -9.80
CA PRO A 10 -15.47 22.58 -10.18
C PRO A 10 -15.61 21.69 -8.94
N ARG A 11 -16.49 20.69 -9.01
CA ARG A 11 -16.56 19.65 -7.97
C ARG A 11 -15.35 18.73 -8.15
N LEU A 12 -14.46 18.72 -7.16
CA LEU A 12 -13.35 17.77 -7.13
C LEU A 12 -13.91 16.34 -6.96
N PRO A 13 -13.34 15.33 -7.65
CA PRO A 13 -13.72 13.94 -7.44
C PRO A 13 -13.37 13.52 -6.01
N PRO A 14 -14.14 12.58 -5.42
CA PRO A 14 -13.80 12.02 -4.12
C PRO A 14 -12.40 11.40 -4.17
N SER A 15 -11.53 11.81 -3.25
CA SER A 15 -10.22 11.21 -3.08
C SER A 15 -10.38 9.80 -2.53
N PHE A 16 -10.42 8.80 -3.41
CA PHE A 16 -10.28 7.41 -3.02
C PHE A 16 -8.86 7.21 -2.50
N LYS A 17 -8.70 7.19 -1.17
CA LYS A 17 -7.53 6.55 -0.57
C LYS A 17 -7.69 5.06 -0.84
N VAL A 18 -7.08 4.58 -1.91
CA VAL A 18 -6.94 3.15 -2.17
C VAL A 18 -6.23 2.59 -0.94
N GLU A 19 -6.96 1.89 -0.07
CA GLU A 19 -6.35 1.26 1.07
C GLU A 19 -5.42 0.16 0.55
N GLU A 20 -4.11 0.44 0.58
CA GLU A 20 -3.04 -0.42 0.08
C GLU A 20 -2.82 -1.66 0.98
N ASN A 21 -3.90 -2.34 1.37
CA ASN A 21 -3.87 -3.55 2.17
C ASN A 21 -3.67 -4.78 1.28
N PHE A 22 -2.73 -4.74 0.32
CA PHE A 22 -2.46 -5.86 -0.58
C PHE A 22 -1.06 -6.44 -0.33
N CYS A 23 -1.00 -7.74 -0.07
CA CYS A 23 0.26 -8.46 0.07
C CYS A 23 0.67 -9.11 -1.25
N LEU A 24 1.87 -8.79 -1.71
CA LEU A 24 2.42 -9.37 -2.95
C LEU A 24 2.90 -10.82 -2.78
N PHE A 25 3.07 -11.33 -1.55
CA PHE A 25 3.53 -12.72 -1.32
C PHE A 25 2.41 -13.72 -1.57
N HIS A 26 1.25 -13.53 -0.94
CA HIS A 26 0.08 -14.40 -1.12
C HIS A 26 -0.93 -13.84 -2.13
N LYS A 27 -0.66 -12.67 -2.72
CA LYS A 27 -1.49 -11.99 -3.71
C LYS A 27 -2.94 -11.79 -3.26
N GLY A 28 -3.10 -11.28 -2.04
CA GLY A 28 -4.42 -11.02 -1.47
C GLY A 28 -4.36 -9.94 -0.40
N GLU A 29 -5.45 -9.78 0.33
CA GLU A 29 -5.57 -8.72 1.34
C GLU A 29 -4.71 -8.99 2.57
N ILE A 30 -4.24 -7.91 3.22
CA ILE A 30 -3.49 -7.97 4.47
C ILE A 30 -4.50 -8.06 5.62
N SER A 31 -4.70 -9.26 6.15
CA SER A 31 -5.81 -9.51 7.08
C SER A 31 -5.64 -8.97 8.50
N ASN A 32 -4.43 -8.58 8.96
CA ASN A 32 -4.23 -8.08 10.33
C ASN A 32 -2.93 -7.28 10.48
N GLU A 33 -1.80 -7.98 10.60
CA GLU A 33 -0.50 -7.33 10.83
C GLU A 33 0.26 -7.15 9.52
N ALA A 34 0.57 -5.89 9.22
CA ALA A 34 1.37 -5.52 8.06
C ALA A 34 2.85 -5.42 8.48
N TYR A 35 3.71 -6.25 7.89
CA TYR A 35 5.14 -6.03 7.88
C TYR A 35 5.47 -5.00 6.79
N ILE A 36 6.16 -3.93 7.17
CA ILE A 36 6.65 -2.91 6.23
C ILE A 36 8.12 -3.18 5.98
N CYS A 37 8.48 -3.42 4.72
CA CYS A 37 9.88 -3.59 4.35
C CYS A 37 10.67 -2.30 4.67
N PRO A 38 11.78 -2.36 5.44
CA PRO A 38 12.54 -1.17 5.82
C PRO A 38 13.23 -0.50 4.61
N HIS A 39 13.47 -1.25 3.53
CA HIS A 39 14.15 -0.72 2.33
C HIS A 39 13.19 -0.03 1.36
N CYS A 40 12.06 -0.66 1.03
CA CYS A 40 11.15 -0.15 -0.01
C CYS A 40 9.77 0.27 0.51
N LYS A 41 9.56 0.23 1.83
CA LYS A 41 8.29 0.55 2.51
C LYS A 41 7.08 -0.24 2.02
N THR A 42 7.31 -1.36 1.35
CA THR A 42 6.23 -2.21 0.84
C THR A 42 5.59 -2.97 1.98
N LYS A 43 4.26 -2.93 2.04
CA LYS A 43 3.45 -3.66 3.01
C LYS A 43 3.28 -5.11 2.57
N TYR A 44 3.49 -6.01 3.51
CA TYR A 44 3.28 -7.44 3.36
C TYR A 44 2.54 -7.97 4.59
N CYS A 45 1.93 -9.15 4.49
CA CYS A 45 1.48 -9.85 5.69
C CYS A 45 2.67 -10.25 6.56
N LEU A 46 2.53 -10.06 7.88
CA LEU A 46 3.54 -10.47 8.85
C LEU A 46 3.81 -11.98 8.79
N LYS A 47 2.78 -12.80 8.52
CA LYS A 47 2.94 -14.25 8.25
C LYS A 47 3.81 -14.52 7.03
N CYS A 48 3.51 -13.88 5.89
CA CYS A 48 4.29 -14.05 4.68
C CYS A 48 5.73 -13.56 4.83
N ALA A 49 5.95 -12.48 5.57
CA ALA A 49 7.28 -11.99 5.86
C ALA A 49 8.07 -12.95 6.77
N LYS A 50 7.43 -13.56 7.78
CA LYS A 50 8.04 -14.62 8.61
C LYS A 50 8.40 -15.86 7.79
N GLU A 51 7.50 -16.31 6.92
CA GLU A 51 7.77 -17.43 6.02
C GLU A 51 8.88 -17.10 5.02
N ALA A 52 8.91 -15.88 4.48
CA ALA A 52 9.95 -15.43 3.59
C ALA A 52 11.32 -15.44 4.30
N LYS A 53 11.41 -14.92 5.53
CA LYS A 53 12.63 -14.98 6.35
C LYS A 53 13.08 -16.43 6.58
N LYS A 54 12.16 -17.34 6.93
CA LYS A 54 12.45 -18.77 7.16
C LYS A 54 12.95 -19.48 5.88
N ASN A 55 12.38 -19.14 4.74
CA ASN A 55 12.76 -19.70 3.43
C ASN A 55 13.89 -18.92 2.73
N GLN A 56 14.52 -17.97 3.42
CA GLN A 56 15.54 -17.06 2.85
C GLN A 56 15.08 -16.34 1.57
N LYS A 57 13.77 -16.10 1.44
CA LYS A 57 13.19 -15.33 0.34
C LYS A 57 13.40 -13.84 0.57
N LEU A 58 13.71 -13.16 -0.53
CA LEU A 58 13.91 -11.72 -0.57
C LEU A 58 12.58 -10.98 -0.77
N CYS A 59 12.57 -9.69 -0.45
CA CYS A 59 11.46 -8.80 -0.74
C CYS A 59 11.17 -8.78 -2.25
N ILE A 60 9.92 -9.01 -2.63
CA ILE A 60 9.53 -9.08 -4.06
C ILE A 60 9.81 -7.75 -4.78
N LYS A 61 9.70 -6.62 -4.09
CA LYS A 61 9.84 -5.30 -4.71
C LYS A 61 11.28 -4.82 -4.83
N CYS A 62 12.09 -4.94 -3.77
CA CYS A 62 13.48 -4.43 -3.75
C CYS A 62 14.56 -5.51 -3.68
N LYS A 63 14.18 -6.79 -3.64
CA LYS A 63 15.11 -7.94 -3.53
C LYS A 63 16.05 -7.86 -2.32
N SER A 64 15.70 -7.08 -1.29
CA SER A 64 16.42 -7.03 -0.02
C SER A 64 15.96 -8.13 0.94
N LEU A 65 16.79 -8.46 1.93
CA LEU A 65 16.43 -9.41 2.97
C LEU A 65 15.21 -8.93 3.78
N ILE A 66 14.35 -9.87 4.16
CA ILE A 66 13.24 -9.59 5.08
C ILE A 66 13.81 -9.58 6.50
N LEU A 67 14.01 -8.38 7.03
CA LEU A 67 14.48 -8.12 8.39
C LEU A 67 13.26 -7.88 9.29
N LEU A 68 12.75 -8.97 9.86
CA LEU A 68 11.61 -9.00 10.78
C LEU A 68 12.07 -9.18 12.21
#